data_AF-A0AAU7CJH6-F1
#
_entry.id   AF-A0AAU7CJH6-F1
#
_cell.length_a   1.000
_cell.length_b   1.000
_cell.length_c   1.000
_cell.angle_alpha   90.00
_cell.angle_beta   90.00
_cell.angle_gamma   90.00
#
_symmetry.space_group_name_H-M   'P 1'
#
loop_
_entity.id
_entity.type
_entity.pdbx_description
1 polymer ?
#
loop_
_entity_poly.entity_id
_entity_poly.type
_entity_poly.pdbx_seq_one_letter_code
_entity_poly.pdbx_strand_id
1 'polypeptide(L)'
;MSRMHDVAQMLVSCWVLSDEEDRSIPTSHGLLDRALYRTMEATAFPDWMRQELQFTDSRIGLQCVGLPDVLDWAQRSELTSAPNPSYHSLQVQISPRVARRLLRDLGVAAEDAASWGKALREGLERAKDELMEYNLSATEEG
;
A
#
# COMPACT_ATOMS: atom_id res chain seq x y z
N MET A 1 19.31 4.97 -9.26
CA MET A 1 17.83 4.79 -9.20
C MET A 1 17.37 5.24 -7.83
N SER A 2 16.23 5.92 -7.73
CA SER A 2 15.68 6.37 -6.45
C SER A 2 15.20 5.15 -5.65
N ARG A 3 15.46 5.09 -4.34
CA ARG A 3 15.01 4.00 -3.47
C ARG A 3 13.47 3.89 -3.43
N MET A 4 12.78 5.00 -3.66
CA MET A 4 11.31 5.06 -3.76
C MET A 4 10.75 4.29 -4.96
N HIS A 5 11.51 4.20 -6.06
CA HIS A 5 11.11 3.39 -7.21
C HIS A 5 11.06 1.90 -6.83
N ASP A 6 12.06 1.42 -6.09
CA ASP A 6 12.13 0.02 -5.67
C ASP A 6 11.01 -0.30 -4.66
N VAL A 7 10.71 0.65 -3.75
CA VAL A 7 9.56 0.55 -2.84
C VAL A 7 8.24 0.53 -3.60
N ALA A 8 8.07 1.33 -4.66
CA ALA A 8 6.88 1.34 -5.50
C ALA A 8 6.67 0.01 -6.22
N GLN A 9 7.73 -0.51 -6.86
CA GLN A 9 7.70 -1.83 -7.49
C GLN A 9 7.33 -2.93 -6.49
N MET A 10 7.92 -2.87 -5.30
CA MET A 10 7.69 -3.80 -4.23
C MET A 10 6.24 -3.77 -3.73
N LEU A 11 5.73 -2.58 -3.41
CA LEU A 11 4.37 -2.37 -2.91
C LEU A 11 3.32 -2.88 -3.91
N VAL A 12 3.42 -2.47 -5.18
CA VAL A 12 2.47 -2.88 -6.21
C VAL A 12 2.57 -4.38 -6.48
N SER A 13 3.78 -4.94 -6.47
CA SER A 13 3.97 -6.39 -6.68
C SER A 13 3.38 -7.21 -5.54
N CYS A 14 3.53 -6.78 -4.28
CA CYS A 14 2.88 -7.41 -3.13
C CYS A 14 1.35 -7.40 -3.28
N TRP A 15 0.78 -6.26 -3.67
CA TRP A 15 -0.66 -6.12 -3.89
C TRP A 15 -1.19 -7.09 -4.96
N VAL A 16 -0.49 -7.17 -6.10
CA VAL A 16 -0.85 -8.05 -7.22
C VAL A 16 -0.81 -9.53 -6.84
N LEU A 17 0.22 -9.95 -6.10
CA LEU A 17 0.43 -11.37 -5.81
C LEU A 17 -0.36 -11.87 -4.60
N SER A 18 -0.94 -10.96 -3.81
CA SER A 18 -1.80 -11.33 -2.68
C SER A 18 -3.23 -11.62 -3.09
N ASP A 19 -3.72 -10.96 -4.14
CA ASP A 19 -5.03 -11.22 -4.76
C ASP A 19 -4.98 -10.73 -6.21
N GLU A 20 -5.20 -11.65 -7.15
CA GLU A 20 -5.16 -11.35 -8.59
C GLU A 20 -6.47 -10.71 -9.11
N GLU A 21 -7.57 -10.81 -8.36
CA GLU A 21 -8.89 -10.28 -8.74
C GLU A 21 -9.05 -8.82 -8.32
N ASP A 22 -8.61 -8.47 -7.11
CA ASP A 22 -8.66 -7.08 -6.63
C ASP A 22 -7.44 -6.26 -7.08
N ARG A 23 -7.68 -5.42 -8.08
CA ARG A 23 -6.68 -4.61 -8.76
C ARG A 23 -6.73 -3.13 -8.34
N SER A 24 -7.47 -2.80 -7.28
CA SER A 24 -7.67 -1.41 -6.83
C SER A 24 -6.99 -1.19 -5.48
N ILE A 25 -5.93 -0.38 -5.43
CA ILE A 25 -5.27 0.04 -4.19
C ILE A 25 -5.99 1.27 -3.62
N PRO A 26 -6.62 1.20 -2.43
CA PRO A 26 -7.26 2.37 -1.84
C PRO A 26 -6.22 3.40 -1.37
N THR A 27 -6.40 4.67 -1.73
CA THR A 27 -5.45 5.76 -1.42
C THR A 27 -6.05 6.89 -0.59
N SER A 28 -7.28 6.72 -0.11
CA SER A 28 -7.99 7.77 0.63
C SER A 28 -7.96 7.56 2.14
N HIS A 29 -8.22 8.64 2.89
CA HIS A 29 -8.46 8.64 4.34
C HIS A 29 -7.35 8.03 5.20
N GLY A 30 -6.10 8.02 4.71
CA GLY A 30 -4.97 7.43 5.43
C GLY A 30 -5.06 5.91 5.61
N LEU A 31 -5.95 5.22 4.87
CA LEU A 31 -6.15 3.78 4.98
C LEU A 31 -4.86 3.02 4.65
N LEU A 32 -4.18 3.44 3.58
CA LEU A 32 -2.94 2.81 3.14
C LEU A 32 -1.79 3.08 4.13
N ASP A 33 -1.73 4.27 4.72
CA ASP A 33 -0.77 4.61 5.78
C ASP A 33 -0.92 3.69 6.99
N ARG A 34 -2.15 3.52 7.49
CA ARG A 34 -2.46 2.63 8.61
C ARG A 34 -2.16 1.17 8.28
N ALA A 35 -2.54 0.72 7.08
CA ALA A 35 -2.28 -0.64 6.64
C ALA A 35 -0.77 -0.92 6.59
N LEU A 36 0.02 -0.03 5.98
CA LEU A 36 1.47 -0.16 5.91
C LEU A 36 2.13 -0.17 7.28
N TYR A 37 1.69 0.69 8.19
CA TYR A 37 2.21 0.73 9.56
C TYR A 37 2.01 -0.62 10.27
N ARG A 38 0.78 -1.17 10.23
CA ARG A 38 0.47 -2.47 10.83
C ARG A 38 1.23 -3.61 10.18
N THR A 39 1.35 -3.60 8.85
CA THR A 39 2.11 -4.64 8.14
C THR A 39 3.59 -4.56 8.49
N MET A 40 4.15 -3.37 8.69
CA MET A 40 5.54 -3.19 9.16
C MET A 40 5.77 -3.68 10.58
N GLU A 41 4.79 -3.55 11.47
CA GLU A 41 4.87 -4.12 12.83
C GLU A 41 4.71 -5.64 12.84
N ALA A 42 3.84 -6.18 11.97
CA ALA A 42 3.49 -7.60 11.96
C ALA A 42 4.39 -8.48 11.08
N THR A 43 5.08 -7.92 10.10
CA THR A 43 5.83 -8.68 9.09
C THR A 43 7.25 -8.16 8.89
N ALA A 44 8.13 -9.04 8.41
CA ALA A 44 9.51 -8.70 8.10
C ALA A 44 9.64 -8.15 6.67
N PHE A 45 9.05 -6.98 6.38
CA PHE A 45 9.45 -6.25 5.17
C PHE A 45 10.98 -6.08 5.16
N PRO A 46 11.63 -6.12 3.98
CA PRO A 46 13.07 -5.92 3.90
C PRO A 46 13.51 -4.61 4.55
N ASP A 47 14.66 -4.61 5.23
CA ASP A 47 15.19 -3.44 5.94
C ASP A 47 15.25 -2.19 5.08
N TRP A 48 15.63 -2.36 3.81
CA TRP A 48 15.71 -1.25 2.86
C TRP A 48 14.35 -0.61 2.58
N MET A 49 13.25 -1.36 2.62
CA MET A 49 11.90 -0.83 2.43
C MET A 49 11.42 -0.12 3.69
N ARG A 50 11.67 -0.73 4.86
CA ARG A 50 11.30 -0.17 6.16
C ARG A 50 11.97 1.19 6.43
N GLN A 51 13.20 1.37 5.97
CA GLN A 51 13.92 2.64 6.11
C GLN A 51 13.28 3.80 5.33
N GLU A 52 12.60 3.51 4.23
CA GLU A 52 11.93 4.52 3.39
C GLU A 52 10.49 4.81 3.85
N LEU A 53 9.86 3.86 4.55
CA LEU A 53 8.51 3.99 5.08
C LEU A 53 8.55 4.55 6.51
N GLN A 54 8.74 5.87 6.61
CA GLN A 54 8.71 6.60 7.88
C GLN A 54 7.31 7.07 8.22
N PHE A 55 6.91 6.95 9.49
CA PHE A 55 5.59 7.35 9.95
C PHE A 55 5.67 8.49 10.96
N THR A 56 4.71 9.40 10.86
CA THR A 56 4.55 10.51 11.81
C THR A 56 3.08 10.64 12.20
N ASP A 57 2.83 10.96 13.47
CA ASP A 57 1.52 11.39 13.92
C ASP A 57 1.34 12.87 13.58
N SER A 58 0.35 13.15 12.75
CA SER A 58 -0.04 14.50 12.36
C SER A 58 -1.38 14.89 13.01
N ARG A 59 -1.79 16.14 12.84
CA ARG A 59 -3.13 16.60 13.28
C ARG A 59 -4.29 15.86 12.59
N ILE A 60 -4.03 15.23 11.45
CA ILE A 60 -5.02 14.46 10.69
C ILE A 60 -4.83 12.94 10.84
N GLY A 61 -3.99 12.52 11.79
CA GLY A 61 -3.70 11.11 12.09
C GLY A 61 -2.33 10.65 11.59
N LEU A 62 -2.13 9.33 11.62
CA LEU A 62 -0.90 8.66 11.20
C LEU A 62 -0.67 8.86 9.70
N GLN A 63 0.53 9.29 9.32
CA GLN A 63 0.93 9.49 7.93
C GLN A 63 2.27 8.82 7.64
N CYS A 64 2.36 8.17 6.48
CA CYS A 64 3.61 7.66 5.93
C CYS A 64 4.24 8.73 5.03
N VAL A 65 5.39 9.26 5.47
CA VAL A 65 6.08 10.38 4.81
C VAL A 65 6.54 10.00 3.39
N GLY A 66 6.98 8.75 3.19
CA GLY A 66 7.46 8.26 1.90
C GLY A 66 6.35 7.83 0.94
N LEU A 67 5.13 7.61 1.44
CA LEU A 67 4.05 7.05 0.62
C LEU A 67 3.67 7.92 -0.59
N PRO A 68 3.56 9.26 -0.50
CA PRO A 68 3.29 10.09 -1.66
C PRO A 68 4.30 9.90 -2.80
N ASP A 69 5.59 9.84 -2.49
CA ASP A 69 6.65 9.65 -3.48
C ASP A 69 6.60 8.25 -4.10
N VAL A 70 6.29 7.23 -3.28
CA VAL A 70 6.08 5.85 -3.74
C VAL A 70 4.92 5.78 -4.74
N LEU A 71 3.81 6.46 -4.45
CA LEU A 71 2.65 6.49 -5.33
C LEU A 71 2.91 7.28 -6.62
N ASP A 72 3.64 8.41 -6.55
CA ASP A 72 4.09 9.15 -7.73
C ASP A 72 4.96 8.29 -8.64
N TRP A 73 5.94 7.59 -8.06
CA TRP A 73 6.79 6.66 -8.81
C TRP A 73 6.01 5.52 -9.45
N ALA A 74 5.04 4.95 -8.73
CA ALA A 74 4.18 3.89 -9.25
C ALA A 74 3.39 4.35 -10.48
N GLN A 75 2.84 5.57 -10.45
CA GLN A 75 2.10 6.13 -11.58
C GLN A 75 3.01 6.45 -12.76
N ARG A 76 4.14 7.13 -12.50
CA ARG A 76 5.12 7.52 -13.55
C ARG A 76 5.77 6.33 -14.23
N SER A 77 5.85 5.19 -13.55
CA SER A 77 6.37 3.93 -14.07
C SER A 77 5.28 3.03 -14.63
N GLU A 78 4.05 3.55 -14.79
CA GLU A 78 2.88 2.84 -15.32
C GLU A 78 2.55 1.54 -14.56
N LEU A 79 2.92 1.46 -13.27
CA LEU A 79 2.55 0.35 -12.40
C LEU A 79 1.10 0.48 -11.95
N THR A 80 0.66 1.73 -11.77
CA THR A 80 -0.71 2.10 -11.40
C THR A 80 -1.20 3.25 -12.27
N SER A 81 -2.52 3.43 -12.33
CA SER A 81 -3.16 4.61 -12.90
C SER A 81 -4.22 5.13 -11.94
N ALA A 82 -4.54 6.41 -11.99
CA ALA A 82 -5.71 6.97 -11.30
C ALA A 82 -6.94 6.75 -12.21
N PRO A 83 -7.88 5.87 -11.86
CA PRO A 83 -9.00 5.52 -12.73
C PRO A 83 -10.05 6.64 -12.84
N ASN A 84 -10.04 7.64 -11.94
CA ASN A 84 -11.02 8.72 -11.90
C ASN A 84 -10.47 9.99 -11.20
N PRO A 85 -11.12 11.16 -11.38
CA PRO A 85 -10.74 12.40 -10.69
C PRO A 85 -11.06 12.43 -9.19
N SER A 86 -11.63 11.38 -8.61
CA SER A 86 -11.93 11.33 -7.17
C SER A 86 -10.76 10.82 -6.33
N TYR A 87 -9.69 10.31 -6.94
CA TYR A 87 -8.41 9.92 -6.30
C TYR A 87 -8.55 8.95 -5.09
N HIS A 88 -9.67 8.24 -4.99
CA HIS A 88 -9.93 7.35 -3.85
C HIS A 88 -9.20 6.00 -3.93
N SER A 89 -8.79 5.61 -5.14
CA SER A 89 -7.99 4.43 -5.38
C SER A 89 -7.09 4.57 -6.60
N LEU A 90 -6.12 3.67 -6.69
CA LEU A 90 -5.25 3.49 -7.84
C LEU A 90 -5.50 2.12 -8.46
N GLN A 91 -5.63 2.09 -9.78
CA GLN A 91 -5.80 0.87 -10.53
C GLN A 91 -4.45 0.29 -10.92
N VAL A 92 -4.18 -0.94 -10.51
CA VAL A 92 -2.97 -1.67 -10.85
C VAL A 92 -2.99 -2.10 -12.33
N GLN A 93 -1.90 -1.81 -13.04
CA GLN A 93 -1.76 -2.03 -14.48
C GLN A 93 -0.92 -3.28 -14.82
N ILE A 94 -0.09 -3.77 -13.89
CA ILE A 94 0.86 -4.85 -14.18
C ILE A 94 0.31 -6.24 -13.89
N SER A 95 0.57 -7.20 -14.77
CA SER A 95 0.18 -8.61 -14.54
C SER A 95 0.99 -9.28 -13.41
N PRO A 96 0.49 -10.38 -12.82
CA PRO A 96 1.25 -11.21 -11.87
C PRO A 96 2.61 -11.67 -12.41
N ARG A 97 2.71 -11.92 -13.72
CA ARG A 97 3.98 -12.26 -14.38
C ARG A 97 5.00 -11.12 -14.30
N VAL A 98 4.54 -9.89 -14.51
CA VAL A 98 5.40 -8.69 -14.41
C VAL A 98 5.79 -8.45 -12.95
N ALA A 99 4.85 -8.55 -12.01
CA ALA A 99 5.14 -8.43 -10.58
C ALA A 99 6.24 -9.40 -10.11
N ARG A 100 6.16 -10.69 -10.48
CA ARG A 100 7.20 -11.69 -10.15
C ARG A 100 8.57 -11.32 -10.75
N ARG A 101 8.59 -10.73 -11.95
CA ARG A 101 9.84 -10.26 -12.57
C ARG A 101 10.45 -9.10 -11.78
N LEU A 102 9.65 -8.09 -11.42
CA LEU A 102 10.11 -6.94 -10.64
C LEU A 102 10.68 -7.38 -9.30
N LEU A 103 9.99 -8.27 -8.59
CA LEU A 103 10.47 -8.82 -7.32
C LEU A 103 11.79 -9.57 -7.45
N ARG A 104 11.93 -10.39 -8.51
CA ARG A 104 13.21 -11.08 -8.78
C ARG A 104 14.34 -10.09 -9.01
N ASP A 105 14.08 -9.01 -9.74
CA ASP A 105 15.09 -7.96 -10.00
C ASP A 105 15.46 -7.20 -8.70
N LEU A 106 14.54 -7.16 -7.71
CA LEU A 106 14.77 -6.67 -6.34
C LEU A 106 15.37 -7.71 -5.37
N GLY A 107 15.57 -8.97 -5.80
CA GLY A 107 16.05 -10.05 -4.95
C GLY A 107 15.04 -10.52 -3.90
N VAL A 108 13.74 -10.35 -4.14
CA VAL A 108 12.65 -10.69 -3.24
C VAL A 108 11.91 -11.94 -3.74
N ALA A 109 11.60 -12.88 -2.84
CA ALA A 109 10.81 -14.06 -3.16
C ALA A 109 9.32 -13.70 -3.36
N ALA A 110 8.68 -14.36 -4.33
CA ALA A 110 7.28 -14.08 -4.67
C ALA A 110 6.32 -14.49 -3.53
N GLU A 111 6.69 -15.53 -2.78
CA GLU A 111 5.95 -16.06 -1.65
C GLU A 111 5.92 -15.06 -0.49
N ASP A 112 7.07 -14.45 -0.18
CA ASP A 112 7.19 -13.41 0.84
C ASP A 112 6.36 -12.18 0.44
N ALA A 113 6.49 -11.73 -0.81
CA ALA A 113 5.72 -10.60 -1.32
C ALA A 113 4.20 -10.85 -1.28
N ALA A 114 3.76 -12.06 -1.62
CA ALA A 114 2.35 -12.45 -1.52
C ALA A 114 1.87 -12.44 -0.05
N SER A 115 2.69 -12.94 0.88
CA SER A 115 2.40 -12.90 2.31
C SER A 115 2.27 -11.47 2.84
N TRP A 116 3.20 -10.59 2.48
CA TRP A 116 3.16 -9.18 2.87
C TRP A 116 1.97 -8.44 2.24
N GLY A 117 1.64 -8.74 0.99
CA GLY A 117 0.44 -8.20 0.34
C GLY A 117 -0.86 -8.62 1.04
N LYS A 118 -0.95 -9.86 1.51
CA LYS A 118 -2.11 -10.33 2.29
C LYS A 118 -2.22 -9.59 3.61
N ALA A 119 -1.11 -9.46 4.35
CA ALA A 119 -1.07 -8.70 5.58
C ALA A 119 -1.43 -7.22 5.37
N LEU A 120 -1.05 -6.63 4.23
CA LEU A 120 -1.42 -5.27 3.85
C LEU A 120 -2.93 -5.15 3.61
N ARG A 121 -3.54 -6.09 2.89
CA ARG A 121 -4.99 -6.12 2.66
C ARG A 121 -5.77 -6.31 3.95
N GLU A 122 -5.33 -7.21 4.83
CA GLU A 122 -5.92 -7.41 6.15
C GLU A 122 -5.82 -6.14 7.01
N GLY A 123 -4.67 -5.46 7.00
CA GLY A 123 -4.48 -4.19 7.68
C GLY A 123 -5.41 -3.10 7.15
N LEU A 124 -5.69 -3.13 5.84
CA LEU A 124 -6.58 -2.19 5.18
C LEU A 124 -8.05 -2.43 5.52
N GLU A 125 -8.52 -3.68 5.54
CA GLU A 125 -9.89 -3.99 5.97
C GLU A 125 -10.12 -3.57 7.43
N ARG A 126 -9.17 -3.85 8.34
CA ARG A 126 -9.26 -3.36 9.72
C ARG A 126 -9.31 -1.84 9.81
N ALA A 127 -8.53 -1.14 9.00
CA ALA A 127 -8.54 0.32 8.97
C ALA A 127 -9.88 0.89 8.46
N LYS A 128 -10.54 0.19 7.52
CA LYS A 128 -11.89 0.55 7.06
C LYS A 128 -12.93 0.34 8.15
N ASP A 129 -12.89 -0.80 8.84
CA ASP A 129 -13.82 -1.13 9.93
C ASP A 129 -13.75 -0.07 11.04
N GLU A 130 -12.54 0.30 11.47
CA GLU A 130 -12.31 1.37 12.46
C GLU A 130 -12.87 2.73 12.02
N LEU A 131 -12.74 3.07 10.73
CA LEU A 131 -13.28 4.31 10.19
C LEU A 131 -14.81 4.29 10.15
N MET A 132 -15.41 3.14 9.81
CA MET A 132 -16.87 2.97 9.80
C MET A 132 -17.46 3.06 11.20
N GLU A 133 -16.85 2.39 12.19
CA GLU A 133 -17.27 2.47 13.60
C GLU A 133 -17.23 3.91 14.13
N TYR A 134 -16.15 4.65 13.84
CA TYR A 134 -16.03 6.06 14.22
C TYR A 134 -17.14 6.91 13.61
N ASN A 135 -17.40 6.76 12.30
CA ASN A 135 -18.43 7.53 11.62
C ASN A 135 -19.84 7.23 12.16
N LEU A 136 -20.13 5.97 12.49
CA LEU A 136 -21.41 5.57 13.09
C LEU A 136 -21.58 6.18 14.49
N SER A 137 -20.55 6.12 15.34
CA SER A 137 -20.59 6.73 16.68
C SER A 137 -20.76 8.24 16.65
N ALA A 138 -20.15 8.93 15.69
CA ALA A 138 -20.27 10.38 15.53
C ALA A 138 -21.67 10.83 15.06
N THR A 139 -22.42 9.95 14.38
CA THR A 139 -23.81 10.23 13.96
C THR A 139 -24.85 9.91 15.04
N GLU A 140 -24.52 9.13 16.07
CA GLU A 140 -25.45 8.82 17.18
C GLU A 140 -25.41 9.86 18.31
N GLU A 141 -24.38 10.72 18.35
CA GLU A 141 -24.23 11.79 19.34
C GLU A 141 -24.70 13.18 18.84
N GLY A 142 -25.28 13.28 17.64
CA GLY A 142 -25.75 14.53 17.01
C GLY A 142 -27.27 14.63 16.87
#